data_AF-A0A2B7XRG7-F1
#
_entry.id   AF-A0A2B7XRG7-F1
#
_cell.length_a   1.000
_cell.length_b   1.000
_cell.length_c   1.000
_cell.angle_alpha   90.00
_cell.angle_beta   90.00
_cell.angle_gamma   90.00
#
_symmetry.space_group_name_H-M   'P 1'
#
loop_
_entity.id
_entity.type
_entity.pdbx_description
1 polymer ?
#
loop_
_entity_poly.entity_id
_entity_poly.type
_entity_poly.pdbx_seq_one_letter_code
_entity_poly.pdbx_strand_id
1 'polypeptide(L)'
;MASLKKFLLVASVVVLSTPSLALVTCNTNADDGSFVNDLSGNSYKVGCNLKISGTPFRNPPALNLEACIQKCGETAGCTGINFTPGSPRGKCDLFNNGQKGTTPAQGIHSAWREQEPAPAPEPEPEPEPEPEPEPAPSPIPLPPPGGAVEIVTNPQCPGDDGKHYVGDDGTYYKIQCRRHAPGNTIETRTTYSFSDCLDACSETVGCISAHWMYDPPSPGYIANECTLSDGEGPGTRVCEHWFGYTVPPPGDSDGDNFPYTLCETACPVSHGMIYESDTGESFRMSCGSRNDHKLIGEQPAETFDECMDICGKVLPCHSVNYNQRTKKCYLSSPHGEGKIAASGFQSATSVGCAGACKKNKGCCGKDEL
;
A
#
# COMPACT_ATOMS: atom_id res chain seq x y z
N MET A 1 -42.89 22.64 40.04
CA MET A 1 -41.60 22.88 40.74
C MET A 1 -40.78 21.62 40.61
N ALA A 2 -39.84 21.59 39.66
CA ALA A 2 -39.06 20.40 39.30
C ALA A 2 -37.62 20.53 39.80
N SER A 3 -37.09 19.40 40.26
CA SER A 3 -35.89 19.18 41.06
C SER A 3 -34.57 19.48 40.32
N LEU A 4 -33.67 20.24 40.97
CA LEU A 4 -32.29 20.50 40.53
C LEU A 4 -31.34 19.55 41.29
N LYS A 5 -30.67 18.62 40.59
CA LYS A 5 -29.59 17.78 41.16
C LYS A 5 -28.28 18.55 41.19
N LYS A 6 -27.69 18.74 42.37
CA LYS A 6 -26.32 19.23 42.59
C LYS A 6 -25.35 18.04 42.63
N PHE A 7 -24.34 18.05 41.76
CA PHE A 7 -23.18 17.15 41.83
C PHE A 7 -22.10 17.78 42.73
N LEU A 8 -21.61 17.01 43.72
CA LEU A 8 -20.43 17.33 44.52
C LEU A 8 -19.15 16.98 43.74
N LEU A 9 -18.20 17.90 43.69
CA LEU A 9 -16.82 17.67 43.24
C LEU A 9 -15.92 17.57 44.48
N VAL A 10 -15.22 16.44 44.63
CA VAL A 10 -14.22 16.21 45.68
C VAL A 10 -12.84 16.60 45.11
N ALA A 11 -12.18 17.58 45.69
CA ALA A 11 -10.82 17.98 45.34
C ALA A 11 -9.81 17.28 46.26
N SER A 12 -8.99 16.40 45.71
CA SER A 12 -7.85 15.78 46.41
C SER A 12 -6.63 16.68 46.35
N VAL A 13 -6.11 17.07 47.53
CA VAL A 13 -4.87 17.85 47.68
C VAL A 13 -3.69 16.88 47.69
N VAL A 14 -2.80 16.98 46.69
CA VAL A 14 -1.53 16.24 46.66
C VAL A 14 -0.43 17.14 47.23
N VAL A 15 0.20 16.70 48.32
CA VAL A 15 1.35 17.37 48.94
C VAL A 15 2.62 16.92 48.21
N LEU A 16 3.31 17.85 47.54
CA LEU A 16 4.60 17.61 46.88
C LEU A 16 5.73 17.70 47.90
N SER A 17 6.39 16.57 48.18
CA SER A 17 7.64 16.54 48.96
C SER A 17 8.83 16.95 48.08
N THR A 18 9.55 17.99 48.47
CA THR A 18 10.83 18.37 47.84
C THR A 18 11.92 17.35 48.18
N PRO A 19 12.63 16.75 47.19
CA PRO A 19 13.77 15.89 47.47
C PRO A 19 14.96 16.73 47.98
N SER A 20 15.54 16.29 49.09
CA SER A 20 16.74 16.86 49.70
C SER A 20 17.96 16.64 48.78
N LEU A 21 18.61 17.71 48.31
CA LEU A 21 19.88 17.61 47.57
C LEU A 21 21.03 17.24 48.52
N ALA A 22 21.58 16.04 48.40
CA ALA A 22 22.87 15.71 48.98
C ALA A 22 23.98 16.33 48.11
N LEU A 23 24.86 17.13 48.72
CA LEU A 23 26.00 17.73 48.05
C LEU A 23 27.03 16.66 47.69
N VAL A 24 27.41 16.61 46.42
CA VAL A 24 28.43 15.68 45.91
C VAL A 24 29.81 16.15 46.38
N THR A 25 30.49 15.31 47.16
CA THR A 25 31.80 15.59 47.73
C THR A 25 32.81 14.49 47.40
N CYS A 26 33.69 14.75 46.42
CA CYS A 26 34.80 13.85 46.11
C CYS A 26 35.96 13.90 47.13
N ASN A 27 35.72 14.36 48.36
CA ASN A 27 36.77 14.55 49.39
C ASN A 27 37.32 13.22 49.94
N THR A 28 36.55 12.14 49.88
CA THR A 28 36.95 10.78 50.32
C THR A 28 36.64 9.71 49.25
N ASN A 29 36.41 10.11 48.00
CA ASN A 29 35.82 9.27 46.93
C ASN A 29 34.45 8.67 47.29
N ALA A 30 33.75 9.20 48.29
CA ALA A 30 32.45 8.66 48.75
C ALA A 30 31.39 8.64 47.65
N ASP A 31 31.44 9.62 46.75
CA ASP A 31 30.48 9.77 45.65
C ASP A 31 31.01 9.25 44.30
N ASP A 32 32.13 8.50 44.30
CA ASP A 32 32.64 7.88 43.08
C ASP A 32 31.65 6.83 42.54
N GLY A 33 31.29 6.95 41.27
CA GLY A 33 30.28 6.11 40.61
C GLY A 33 28.84 6.50 40.91
N SER A 34 28.59 7.52 41.74
CA SER A 34 27.23 8.03 42.01
C SER A 34 26.65 8.76 40.80
N PHE A 35 25.32 8.91 40.77
CA PHE A 35 24.60 9.65 39.74
C PHE A 35 24.08 10.97 40.27
N VAL A 36 24.25 12.03 39.47
CA VAL A 36 23.87 13.39 39.79
C VAL A 36 23.08 13.96 38.62
N ASN A 37 21.89 14.47 38.89
CA ASN A 37 21.03 15.06 37.87
C ASN A 37 21.28 16.57 37.78
N ASP A 38 21.35 17.09 36.56
CA ASP A 38 21.25 18.53 36.33
C ASP A 38 19.79 19.02 36.42
N LEU A 39 19.60 20.34 36.46
CA LEU A 39 18.27 20.97 36.48
C LEU A 39 17.49 20.78 35.17
N SER A 40 18.15 20.35 34.11
CA SER A 40 17.53 20.04 32.82
C SER A 40 17.06 18.57 32.74
N GLY A 41 17.28 17.79 33.80
CA GLY A 41 16.88 16.39 33.89
C GLY A 41 17.89 15.38 33.34
N ASN A 42 19.10 15.79 32.95
CA ASN A 42 20.13 14.85 32.53
C ASN A 42 20.85 14.24 33.74
N SER A 43 21.10 12.93 33.69
CA SER A 43 21.86 12.20 34.71
C SER A 43 23.33 12.04 34.31
N TYR A 44 24.24 12.36 35.23
CA TYR A 44 25.69 12.22 35.07
C TYR A 44 26.26 11.27 36.11
N LYS A 45 27.10 10.35 35.66
CA LYS A 45 27.89 9.50 36.55
C LYS A 45 29.16 10.21 36.96
N VAL A 46 29.42 10.30 38.26
CA VAL A 46 30.57 10.97 38.84
C VAL A 46 31.78 10.03 38.87
N GLY A 47 32.95 10.53 38.46
CA GLY A 47 34.24 9.89 38.60
C GLY A 47 35.19 10.76 39.42
N CYS A 48 35.38 10.42 40.69
CA CYS A 48 36.30 11.15 41.56
C CYS A 48 37.76 10.76 41.26
N ASN A 49 38.66 11.75 41.15
CA ASN A 49 40.08 11.53 40.82
C ASN A 49 40.31 10.86 39.44
N LEU A 50 39.33 11.04 38.55
CA LEU A 50 39.34 10.56 37.18
C LEU A 50 39.07 11.74 36.25
N LYS A 51 39.75 11.76 35.10
CA LYS A 51 39.49 12.72 34.04
C LYS A 51 39.02 12.03 32.76
N ILE A 52 38.12 12.71 32.05
CA ILE A 52 37.82 12.45 30.64
C ILE A 52 39.03 12.93 29.83
N SER A 53 39.55 12.04 28.99
CA SER A 53 40.63 12.38 28.06
C SER A 53 40.05 12.97 26.79
N GLY A 54 40.65 14.06 26.30
CA GLY A 54 40.20 14.77 25.11
C GLY A 54 40.44 16.27 25.22
N THR A 55 40.08 16.99 24.16
CA THR A 55 40.13 18.46 24.14
C THR A 55 38.77 19.01 24.55
N PRO A 56 38.66 19.79 25.64
CA PRO A 56 37.39 20.41 25.99
C PRO A 56 37.02 21.46 24.94
N PHE A 57 35.75 21.50 24.56
CA PHE A 57 35.25 22.48 23.58
C PHE A 57 34.89 23.81 24.26
N ARG A 58 34.71 23.81 25.58
CA ARG A 58 34.43 25.00 26.38
C ARG A 58 34.96 24.83 27.80
N ASN A 59 35.38 25.93 28.43
CA ASN A 59 36.01 25.92 29.75
C ASN A 59 35.50 27.02 30.69
N PRO A 60 34.19 27.08 31.02
CA PRO A 60 33.65 28.08 31.93
C PRO A 60 34.21 27.91 33.36
N PRO A 61 34.32 28.96 34.18
CA PRO A 61 34.63 28.79 35.60
C PRO A 61 33.41 28.25 36.36
N ALA A 62 33.63 27.38 37.35
CA ALA A 62 32.57 26.83 38.21
C ALA A 62 32.97 26.90 39.70
N LEU A 63 31.98 27.01 40.59
CA LEU A 63 32.23 27.11 42.05
C LEU A 63 32.58 25.75 42.66
N ASN A 64 31.91 24.70 42.19
CA ASN A 64 32.07 23.32 42.64
C ASN A 64 31.74 22.37 41.48
N LEU A 65 31.88 21.06 41.70
CA LEU A 65 31.61 20.03 40.70
C LEU A 65 30.16 20.09 40.22
N GLU A 66 29.20 20.24 41.13
CA GLU A 66 27.77 20.33 40.79
C GLU A 66 27.46 21.53 39.89
N ALA A 67 28.00 22.71 40.19
CA ALA A 67 27.86 23.89 39.34
C ALA A 67 28.50 23.69 37.95
N CYS A 68 29.53 22.85 37.84
CA CYS A 68 30.10 22.46 36.55
C CYS A 68 29.15 21.52 35.78
N ILE A 69 28.49 20.57 36.47
CA ILE A 69 27.46 19.69 35.90
C ILE A 69 26.28 20.53 35.39
N GLN A 70 25.78 21.49 36.18
CA GLN A 70 24.69 22.38 35.76
C GLN A 70 25.04 23.16 34.48
N LYS A 71 26.27 23.68 34.39
CA LYS A 71 26.76 24.36 33.18
C LYS A 71 26.81 23.43 31.96
N CYS A 72 27.09 22.15 32.16
CA CYS A 72 27.03 21.16 31.09
C CYS A 72 25.59 20.96 30.63
N GLY A 73 24.64 20.82 31.55
CA GLY A 73 23.20 20.74 31.24
C GLY A 73 22.66 21.91 30.43
N GLU A 74 23.10 23.12 30.75
CA GLU A 74 22.72 24.34 30.00
C GLU A 74 23.43 24.47 28.64
N THR A 75 24.53 23.74 28.42
CA THR A 75 25.34 23.88 27.21
C THR A 75 24.96 22.81 26.19
N ALA A 76 24.30 23.22 25.11
CA ALA A 76 23.94 22.34 24.00
C ALA A 76 25.15 21.53 23.51
N GLY A 77 24.96 20.21 23.44
CA GLY A 77 25.99 19.27 23.01
C GLY A 77 27.00 18.84 24.08
N CYS A 78 26.94 19.37 25.31
CA CYS A 78 27.79 18.89 26.39
C CYS A 78 27.33 17.49 26.86
N THR A 79 28.25 16.54 26.91
CA THR A 79 27.99 15.14 27.33
C THR A 79 28.88 14.69 28.49
N GLY A 80 29.89 15.48 28.86
CA GLY A 80 30.68 15.25 30.07
C GLY A 80 31.55 16.45 30.46
N ILE A 81 32.13 16.37 31.66
CA ILE A 81 32.93 17.43 32.27
C ILE A 81 34.19 16.89 32.96
N ASN A 82 35.19 17.75 33.11
CA ASN A 82 36.25 17.65 34.12
C ASN A 82 36.26 18.90 34.99
N PHE A 83 36.24 18.74 36.30
CA PHE A 83 36.31 19.81 37.28
C PHE A 83 37.59 19.70 38.12
N THR A 84 38.38 20.77 38.13
CA THR A 84 39.53 20.94 39.02
C THR A 84 39.16 21.96 40.09
N PRO A 85 39.07 21.58 41.37
CA PRO A 85 38.79 22.50 42.47
C PRO A 85 39.82 23.63 42.53
N GLY A 86 39.36 24.85 42.83
CA GLY A 86 40.19 26.04 42.93
C GLY A 86 39.46 27.15 43.70
N SER A 87 40.19 28.11 44.25
CA SER A 87 39.63 29.19 45.07
C SER A 87 39.90 30.55 44.39
N PRO A 88 38.90 31.41 44.14
CA PRO A 88 37.48 31.31 44.54
C PRO A 88 36.59 30.49 43.58
N ARG A 89 37.12 30.08 42.42
CA ARG A 89 36.43 29.22 41.43
C ARG A 89 37.40 28.17 40.89
N GLY A 90 36.89 26.97 40.65
CA GLY A 90 37.60 25.89 39.98
C GLY A 90 37.48 25.98 38.45
N LYS A 91 38.36 25.23 37.76
CA LYS A 91 38.32 25.08 36.31
C LYS A 91 37.31 24.00 35.94
N CYS A 92 36.38 24.30 35.04
CA CYS A 92 35.38 23.37 34.54
C CYS A 92 35.52 23.25 33.03
N ASP A 93 35.95 22.08 32.56
CA ASP A 93 36.21 21.75 31.16
C ASP A 93 35.04 20.88 30.64
N LEU A 94 34.35 21.32 29.58
CA LEU A 94 33.18 20.67 28.98
C LEU A 94 33.57 19.87 27.73
N PHE A 95 32.97 18.69 27.55
CA PHE A 95 33.22 17.76 26.45
C PHE A 95 31.92 17.45 25.70
N ASN A 96 31.98 17.38 24.36
CA ASN A 96 30.83 17.06 23.51
C ASN A 96 30.74 15.57 23.15
N ASN A 97 31.77 14.79 23.47
CA ASN A 97 31.79 13.33 23.40
C ASN A 97 32.36 12.76 24.71
N GLY A 98 31.70 13.07 25.84
CA GLY A 98 32.08 12.68 27.18
C GLY A 98 32.06 11.16 27.35
N GLN A 99 33.17 10.51 27.02
CA GLN A 99 33.39 9.12 27.37
C GLN A 99 33.60 8.97 28.88
N LYS A 100 33.44 7.73 29.38
CA LYS A 100 33.77 7.37 30.76
C LYS A 100 35.14 7.96 31.16
N GLY A 101 35.21 8.69 32.26
CA GLY A 101 36.49 9.13 32.83
C GLY A 101 37.31 7.92 33.22
N THR A 102 38.28 7.52 32.40
CA THR A 102 39.11 6.32 32.64
C THR A 102 40.54 6.67 33.03
N THR A 103 40.94 7.93 32.90
CA THR A 103 42.32 8.34 33.15
C THR A 103 42.47 8.83 34.58
N PRO A 104 43.29 8.18 35.42
CA PRO A 104 43.55 8.65 36.79
C PRO A 104 44.15 10.06 36.78
N ALA A 105 43.56 10.95 37.57
CA ALA A 105 44.02 12.31 37.74
C ALA A 105 43.66 12.80 39.15
N GLN A 106 44.65 12.78 40.05
CA GLN A 106 44.45 13.22 41.43
C GLN A 106 44.03 14.70 41.49
N GLY A 107 42.97 14.99 42.23
CA GLY A 107 42.40 16.34 42.36
C GLY A 107 41.58 16.82 41.16
N ILE A 108 41.29 15.96 40.18
CA ILE A 108 40.36 16.24 39.08
C ILE A 108 39.19 15.28 39.17
N HIS A 109 37.98 15.81 39.07
CA HIS A 109 36.75 15.02 39.13
C HIS A 109 36.02 15.12 37.80
N SER A 110 35.62 14.00 37.23
CA SER A 110 34.85 13.95 35.99
C SER A 110 33.39 13.63 36.27
N ALA A 111 32.53 14.02 35.34
CA ALA A 111 31.17 13.50 35.29
C ALA A 111 30.75 13.36 33.82
N TRP A 112 30.10 12.27 33.45
CA TRP A 112 29.69 12.01 32.06
C TRP A 112 28.31 11.38 32.02
N ARG A 113 27.60 11.60 30.92
CA ARG A 113 26.35 10.88 30.63
C ARG A 113 26.72 9.49 30.12
N GLU A 114 26.19 8.44 30.75
CA GLU A 114 26.21 7.13 30.10
C GLU A 114 25.28 7.26 28.88
N GLN A 115 25.84 7.29 27.67
CA GLN A 115 25.04 7.03 26.48
C GLN A 115 24.58 5.58 26.62
N GLU A 116 23.28 5.38 26.85
CA GLU A 116 22.67 4.08 26.58
C GLU A 116 23.03 3.70 25.13
N PRO A 117 23.48 2.46 24.87
CA PRO A 117 23.67 2.01 23.50
C PRO A 117 22.38 2.31 22.75
N ALA A 118 22.50 2.93 21.57
CA ALA A 118 21.36 3.34 20.78
C ALA A 118 20.33 2.19 20.76
N PRO A 119 19.06 2.45 21.10
CA PRO A 119 18.07 1.40 21.08
C PRO A 119 18.11 0.75 19.69
N ALA A 120 18.14 -0.59 19.66
CA ALA A 120 17.93 -1.32 18.42
C ALA A 120 16.67 -0.75 17.75
N PRO A 121 16.67 -0.59 16.40
CA PRO A 121 15.50 -0.03 15.72
C PRO A 121 14.26 -0.75 16.23
N GLU A 122 13.30 0.01 16.76
CA GLU A 122 12.01 -0.55 17.16
C GLU A 122 11.46 -1.35 15.98
N PRO A 123 10.94 -2.56 16.21
CA PRO A 123 10.19 -3.24 15.17
C PRO A 123 9.11 -2.26 14.69
N GLU A 124 9.00 -2.11 13.37
CA GLU A 124 7.87 -1.38 12.77
C GLU A 124 6.59 -1.81 13.50
N PRO A 125 5.72 -0.87 13.91
CA PRO A 125 4.48 -1.23 14.58
C PRO A 125 3.80 -2.30 13.73
N GLU A 126 3.48 -3.44 14.34
CA GLU A 126 2.60 -4.41 13.70
C GLU A 126 1.39 -3.63 13.19
N PRO A 127 0.98 -3.83 11.92
CA PRO A 127 -0.20 -3.17 11.40
C PRO A 127 -1.33 -3.42 12.41
N GLU A 128 -2.00 -2.34 12.83
CA GLU A 128 -3.24 -2.48 13.60
C GLU A 128 -4.08 -3.55 12.92
N PRO A 129 -4.67 -4.49 13.68
CA PRO A 129 -5.57 -5.46 13.08
C PRO A 129 -6.58 -4.68 12.27
N GLU A 130 -6.66 -4.97 10.96
CA GLU A 130 -7.71 -4.45 10.12
C GLU A 130 -9.03 -4.60 10.90
N PRO A 131 -9.89 -3.58 10.93
CA PRO A 131 -11.19 -3.72 11.54
C PRO A 131 -11.81 -5.01 11.01
N GLU A 132 -12.32 -5.87 11.91
CA GLU A 132 -13.02 -7.07 11.51
C GLU A 132 -13.97 -6.68 10.38
N PRO A 133 -13.92 -7.37 9.22
CA PRO A 133 -14.78 -7.02 8.11
C PRO A 133 -16.20 -6.98 8.64
N GLU A 134 -16.88 -5.86 8.42
CA GLU A 134 -18.31 -5.77 8.69
C GLU A 134 -18.95 -7.04 8.13
N PRO A 135 -19.86 -7.70 8.88
CA PRO A 135 -20.51 -8.91 8.40
C PRO A 135 -21.01 -8.63 6.99
N ALA A 136 -20.48 -9.41 6.03
CA ALA A 136 -20.74 -9.20 4.62
C ALA A 136 -22.23 -8.93 4.44
N PRO A 137 -22.62 -7.86 3.70
CA PRO A 137 -24.02 -7.63 3.41
C PRO A 137 -24.60 -8.95 2.91
N SER A 138 -25.74 -9.35 3.47
CA SER A 138 -26.43 -10.56 3.03
C SER A 138 -26.43 -10.58 1.51
N PRO A 139 -26.06 -11.70 0.85
CA PRO A 139 -25.94 -11.74 -0.59
C PRO A 139 -27.23 -11.17 -1.19
N ILE A 140 -27.09 -10.04 -1.87
CA ILE A 140 -28.18 -9.48 -2.65
C ILE A 140 -28.59 -10.63 -3.57
N PRO A 141 -29.89 -11.01 -3.62
CA PRO A 141 -30.34 -12.06 -4.49
C PRO A 141 -29.80 -11.78 -5.89
N LEU A 142 -28.98 -12.70 -6.41
CA LEU A 142 -28.49 -12.60 -7.78
C LEU A 142 -29.73 -12.39 -8.66
N PRO A 143 -29.74 -11.36 -9.53
CA PRO A 143 -30.79 -11.25 -10.51
C PRO A 143 -30.83 -12.58 -11.27
N PRO A 144 -32.04 -13.09 -11.56
CA PRO A 144 -32.19 -14.34 -12.30
C PRO A 144 -31.35 -14.25 -13.58
N PRO A 145 -30.72 -15.36 -14.03
CA PRO A 145 -29.91 -15.39 -15.25
C PRO A 145 -30.75 -14.80 -16.39
N GLY A 146 -30.41 -13.57 -16.74
CA GLY A 146 -31.16 -12.76 -17.70
C GLY A 146 -30.85 -13.25 -19.09
N GLY A 147 -31.89 -13.49 -19.88
CA GLY A 147 -31.76 -13.76 -21.31
C GLY A 147 -30.98 -12.65 -22.02
N ALA A 148 -30.48 -12.99 -23.21
CA ALA A 148 -29.72 -12.10 -24.07
C ALA A 148 -30.28 -10.66 -24.08
N VAL A 149 -29.42 -9.70 -23.74
CA VAL A 149 -29.78 -8.29 -23.68
C VAL A 149 -29.81 -7.71 -25.09
N GLU A 150 -30.94 -7.12 -25.48
CA GLU A 150 -31.06 -6.42 -26.77
C GLU A 150 -30.41 -5.03 -26.70
N ILE A 151 -29.36 -4.82 -27.50
CA ILE A 151 -28.64 -3.55 -27.65
C ILE A 151 -29.10 -2.85 -28.93
N VAL A 152 -29.41 -1.55 -28.84
CA VAL A 152 -29.76 -0.68 -29.97
C VAL A 152 -28.71 0.40 -30.16
N THR A 153 -28.46 0.81 -31.40
CA THR A 153 -27.48 1.86 -31.75
C THR A 153 -28.10 3.22 -31.99
N ASN A 154 -29.41 3.28 -32.24
CA ASN A 154 -30.16 4.52 -32.41
C ASN A 154 -31.49 4.35 -31.67
N PRO A 155 -31.54 4.65 -30.36
CA PRO A 155 -32.71 4.37 -29.53
C PRO A 155 -33.89 5.25 -29.95
N GLN A 156 -35.05 4.63 -30.22
CA GLN A 156 -36.28 5.25 -30.68
C GLN A 156 -37.47 4.87 -29.78
N CYS A 157 -38.04 5.85 -29.07
CA CYS A 157 -39.26 5.63 -28.31
C CYS A 157 -40.53 5.84 -29.17
N PRO A 158 -41.60 5.04 -28.94
CA PRO A 158 -41.76 4.06 -27.86
C PRO A 158 -41.22 2.65 -28.16
N GLY A 159 -40.62 2.39 -29.32
CA GLY A 159 -40.27 1.04 -29.78
C GLY A 159 -39.12 0.35 -29.04
N ASP A 160 -38.23 1.13 -28.41
CA ASP A 160 -37.04 0.63 -27.72
C ASP A 160 -37.16 0.68 -26.19
N ASP A 161 -38.37 0.81 -25.65
CA ASP A 161 -38.61 0.73 -24.21
C ASP A 161 -38.07 -0.59 -23.63
N GLY A 162 -37.23 -0.49 -22.60
CA GLY A 162 -36.60 -1.63 -21.94
C GLY A 162 -35.35 -2.20 -22.61
N LYS A 163 -34.98 -1.73 -23.81
CA LYS A 163 -33.73 -2.10 -24.48
C LYS A 163 -32.54 -1.33 -23.90
N HIS A 164 -31.33 -1.70 -24.34
CA HIS A 164 -30.09 -1.12 -23.86
C HIS A 164 -29.36 -0.35 -24.95
N TYR A 165 -28.67 0.70 -24.53
CA TYR A 165 -27.74 1.48 -25.35
C TYR A 165 -26.37 1.41 -24.70
N VAL A 166 -25.30 1.36 -25.49
CA VAL A 166 -23.92 1.41 -25.01
C VAL A 166 -23.35 2.74 -25.47
N GLY A 167 -23.00 3.61 -24.52
CA GLY A 167 -22.35 4.88 -24.80
C GLY A 167 -20.91 4.71 -25.25
N ASP A 168 -20.31 5.79 -25.76
CA ASP A 168 -18.95 5.78 -26.32
C ASP A 168 -17.84 5.38 -25.33
N ASP A 169 -18.06 5.56 -24.03
CA ASP A 169 -17.17 5.14 -22.94
C ASP A 169 -17.37 3.68 -22.50
N GLY A 170 -18.33 2.98 -23.10
CA GLY A 170 -18.75 1.63 -22.72
C GLY A 170 -19.80 1.59 -21.61
N THR A 171 -20.33 2.73 -21.18
CA THR A 171 -21.40 2.79 -20.18
C THR A 171 -22.70 2.23 -20.75
N TYR A 172 -23.35 1.34 -19.99
CA TYR A 172 -24.62 0.75 -20.37
C TYR A 172 -25.77 1.60 -19.85
N TYR A 173 -26.67 1.97 -20.75
CA TYR A 173 -27.92 2.66 -20.43
C TYR A 173 -29.11 1.76 -20.67
N LYS A 174 -30.07 1.76 -19.75
CA LYS A 174 -31.38 1.17 -19.98
C LYS A 174 -32.36 2.25 -20.41
N ILE A 175 -33.02 2.02 -21.54
CA ILE A 175 -33.95 2.95 -22.16
C ILE A 175 -35.32 2.80 -21.52
N GLN A 176 -35.93 3.92 -21.15
CA GLN A 176 -37.31 4.02 -20.71
C GLN A 176 -38.03 5.13 -21.44
N CYS A 177 -39.05 4.73 -22.16
CA CYS A 177 -39.90 5.62 -22.93
C CYS A 177 -41.00 6.18 -22.05
N ARG A 178 -41.30 7.47 -22.25
CA ARG A 178 -42.32 8.20 -21.50
C ARG A 178 -42.11 8.21 -19.98
N ARG A 179 -40.85 8.29 -19.56
CA ARG A 179 -40.45 8.29 -18.15
C ARG A 179 -39.47 9.40 -17.85
N HIS A 180 -39.33 9.73 -16.57
CA HIS A 180 -38.32 10.64 -16.04
C HIS A 180 -38.04 10.27 -14.58
N ALA A 181 -36.76 10.21 -14.20
CA ALA A 181 -36.34 10.04 -12.80
C ALA A 181 -36.10 11.39 -12.11
N PRO A 182 -36.35 11.50 -10.80
CA PRO A 182 -35.87 12.63 -10.03
C PRO A 182 -34.33 12.61 -9.95
N GLY A 183 -33.70 13.77 -10.13
CA GLY A 183 -32.27 13.97 -9.99
C GLY A 183 -31.94 15.46 -10.05
N ASN A 184 -30.75 15.84 -9.61
CA ASN A 184 -30.23 17.18 -9.84
C ASN A 184 -29.81 17.29 -11.31
N THR A 185 -30.28 18.35 -11.96
CA THR A 185 -29.80 18.71 -13.29
C THR A 185 -28.35 19.16 -13.19
N ILE A 186 -27.47 18.44 -13.89
CA ILE A 186 -26.06 18.80 -14.03
C ILE A 186 -25.94 19.85 -15.12
N GLU A 187 -26.53 19.58 -16.28
CA GLU A 187 -26.47 20.45 -17.44
C GLU A 187 -27.67 20.20 -18.35
N THR A 188 -28.08 21.22 -19.10
CA THR A 188 -29.04 21.11 -20.21
C THR A 188 -28.38 21.64 -21.48
N ARG A 189 -28.47 20.87 -22.56
CA ARG A 189 -27.94 21.19 -23.88
C ARG A 189 -28.88 20.73 -24.98
N THR A 190 -28.62 21.13 -26.23
CA THR A 190 -29.39 20.68 -27.38
C THR A 190 -28.65 19.57 -28.11
N THR A 191 -29.29 18.42 -28.33
CA THR A 191 -28.75 17.29 -29.09
C THR A 191 -29.75 16.80 -30.13
N TYR A 192 -29.29 16.31 -31.28
CA TYR A 192 -30.17 15.99 -32.42
C TYR A 192 -30.70 14.57 -32.43
N SER A 193 -30.20 13.73 -31.52
CA SER A 193 -30.72 12.39 -31.28
C SER A 193 -30.65 12.05 -29.79
N PHE A 194 -31.39 11.00 -29.43
CA PHE A 194 -31.35 10.47 -28.08
C PHE A 194 -30.02 9.77 -27.79
N SER A 195 -29.40 9.09 -28.77
CA SER A 195 -28.04 8.56 -28.64
C SER A 195 -27.04 9.66 -28.32
N ASP A 196 -27.05 10.78 -29.05
CA ASP A 196 -26.14 11.91 -28.78
C ASP A 196 -26.32 12.47 -27.36
N CYS A 197 -27.54 12.39 -26.81
CA CYS A 197 -27.81 12.81 -25.44
C CYS A 197 -27.22 11.84 -24.41
N LEU A 198 -27.28 10.52 -24.69
CA LEU A 198 -26.68 9.49 -23.85
C LEU A 198 -25.14 9.55 -23.94
N ASP A 199 -24.58 9.77 -25.12
CA ASP A 199 -23.13 9.94 -25.29
C ASP A 199 -22.63 11.20 -24.59
N ALA A 200 -23.40 12.30 -24.66
CA ALA A 200 -23.11 13.50 -23.87
C ALA A 200 -23.12 13.23 -22.36
N CYS A 201 -23.94 12.28 -21.88
CA CYS A 201 -23.91 11.83 -20.49
C CYS A 201 -22.63 11.04 -20.20
N SER A 202 -22.24 10.11 -21.08
CA SER A 202 -20.96 9.37 -20.98
C SER A 202 -19.74 10.29 -20.92
N GLU A 203 -19.76 11.43 -21.60
CA GLU A 203 -18.68 12.43 -21.54
C GLU A 203 -18.69 13.30 -20.28
N THR A 204 -19.82 13.38 -19.58
CA THR A 204 -20.04 14.32 -18.48
C THR A 204 -19.80 13.63 -17.14
N VAL A 205 -18.75 14.05 -16.45
CA VAL A 205 -18.40 13.53 -15.12
C VAL A 205 -19.57 13.67 -14.15
N GLY A 206 -20.00 12.55 -13.56
CA GLY A 206 -21.09 12.49 -12.60
C GLY A 206 -22.49 12.38 -13.22
N CYS A 207 -22.60 12.30 -14.55
CA CYS A 207 -23.87 12.01 -15.20
C CYS A 207 -24.24 10.52 -15.04
N ILE A 208 -25.44 10.28 -14.53
CA ILE A 208 -25.99 8.94 -14.25
C ILE A 208 -27.25 8.69 -15.09
N SER A 209 -27.94 9.74 -15.48
CA SER A 209 -29.08 9.63 -16.37
C SER A 209 -29.24 10.85 -17.25
N ALA A 210 -29.91 10.65 -18.39
CA ALA A 210 -30.25 11.71 -19.31
C ALA A 210 -31.72 11.59 -19.72
N HIS A 211 -32.40 12.73 -19.82
CA HIS A 211 -33.69 12.80 -20.47
C HIS A 211 -33.62 13.69 -21.69
N TRP A 212 -34.25 13.21 -22.77
CA TRP A 212 -34.30 13.89 -24.05
C TRP A 212 -35.74 14.06 -24.51
N MET A 213 -36.00 15.15 -25.22
CA MET A 213 -37.31 15.47 -25.74
C MET A 213 -37.24 15.83 -27.22
N TYR A 214 -37.77 14.96 -28.07
CA TYR A 214 -37.86 15.19 -29.51
C TYR A 214 -38.94 16.22 -29.88
N ASP A 215 -40.15 16.07 -29.33
CA ASP A 215 -41.31 16.90 -29.67
C ASP A 215 -42.05 17.37 -28.40
N PRO A 216 -42.05 18.67 -28.09
CA PRO A 216 -42.65 19.19 -26.87
C PRO A 216 -44.19 19.10 -26.87
N PRO A 217 -44.84 18.51 -25.85
CA PRO A 217 -46.29 18.34 -25.80
C PRO A 217 -47.07 19.63 -25.50
N SER A 218 -46.40 20.76 -25.27
CA SER A 218 -47.03 22.05 -24.93
C SER A 218 -46.14 23.25 -25.28
N PRO A 219 -46.72 24.44 -25.51
CA PRO A 219 -45.94 25.67 -25.71
C PRO A 219 -45.09 26.00 -24.47
N GLY A 220 -43.77 26.14 -24.65
CA GLY A 220 -42.82 26.48 -23.56
C GLY A 220 -41.67 25.49 -23.36
N TYR A 221 -41.69 24.37 -24.07
CA TYR A 221 -40.60 23.39 -24.06
C TYR A 221 -39.73 23.53 -25.32
N ILE A 222 -38.44 23.22 -25.20
CA ILE A 222 -37.47 23.32 -26.29
C ILE A 222 -37.37 21.95 -26.96
N ALA A 223 -37.57 21.90 -28.27
CA ALA A 223 -37.33 20.68 -29.04
C ALA A 223 -35.84 20.32 -28.98
N ASN A 224 -35.51 19.02 -28.98
CA ASN A 224 -34.15 18.51 -28.93
C ASN A 224 -33.40 18.86 -27.63
N GLU A 225 -34.14 19.15 -26.56
CA GLU A 225 -33.57 19.41 -25.24
C GLU A 225 -33.07 18.10 -24.61
N CYS A 226 -31.79 18.07 -24.29
CA CYS A 226 -31.09 17.01 -23.58
C CYS A 226 -30.69 17.53 -22.21
N THR A 227 -31.18 16.90 -21.16
CA THR A 227 -30.85 17.27 -19.78
C THR A 227 -30.15 16.10 -19.10
N LEU A 228 -28.93 16.37 -18.66
CA LEU A 228 -28.04 15.45 -17.96
C LEU A 228 -28.29 15.57 -16.45
N SER A 229 -28.31 14.46 -15.74
CA SER A 229 -28.67 14.42 -14.33
C SER A 229 -27.90 13.34 -13.56
N ASP A 230 -27.82 13.52 -12.25
CA ASP A 230 -27.24 12.56 -11.30
C ASP A 230 -28.28 11.56 -10.72
N GLY A 231 -29.47 11.50 -11.33
CA GLY A 231 -30.56 10.66 -10.86
C GLY A 231 -30.30 9.18 -11.14
N GLU A 232 -30.22 8.36 -10.09
CA GLU A 232 -30.03 6.92 -10.18
C GLU A 232 -31.33 6.15 -10.43
N GLY A 233 -31.23 5.10 -11.23
CA GLY A 233 -32.29 4.10 -11.40
C GLY A 233 -33.43 4.52 -12.32
N PRO A 234 -34.52 3.72 -12.35
CA PRO A 234 -35.59 3.88 -13.31
C PRO A 234 -36.42 5.14 -13.06
N GLY A 235 -36.86 5.76 -14.15
CA GLY A 235 -37.80 6.86 -14.16
C GLY A 235 -39.15 6.48 -13.55
N THR A 236 -39.51 7.15 -12.47
CA THR A 236 -40.76 6.89 -11.74
C THR A 236 -41.91 7.77 -12.24
N ARG A 237 -41.61 8.97 -12.75
CA ARG A 237 -42.62 9.90 -13.28
C ARG A 237 -42.99 9.55 -14.72
N VAL A 238 -44.27 9.64 -15.04
CA VAL A 238 -44.80 9.44 -16.40
C VAL A 238 -44.90 10.82 -17.08
N CYS A 239 -44.24 10.97 -18.22
CA CYS A 239 -44.17 12.20 -19.02
C CYS A 239 -43.66 11.85 -20.43
N GLU A 240 -43.75 12.71 -21.43
CA GLU A 240 -43.33 12.36 -22.82
C GLU A 240 -41.81 12.37 -23.05
N HIS A 241 -40.98 12.36 -22.00
CA HIS A 241 -39.53 12.30 -22.11
C HIS A 241 -39.03 10.89 -22.49
N TRP A 242 -37.93 10.87 -23.24
CA TRP A 242 -37.15 9.68 -23.51
C TRP A 242 -36.04 9.65 -22.46
N PHE A 243 -35.99 8.61 -21.65
CA PHE A 243 -35.14 8.57 -20.48
C PHE A 243 -34.17 7.40 -20.57
N GLY A 244 -32.90 7.65 -20.26
CA GLY A 244 -31.87 6.64 -20.15
C GLY A 244 -31.13 6.82 -18.84
N TYR A 245 -30.90 5.72 -18.14
CA TYR A 245 -30.14 5.71 -16.90
C TYR A 245 -29.12 4.59 -16.94
N THR A 246 -27.99 4.80 -16.26
CA THR A 246 -26.92 3.81 -16.25
C THR A 246 -27.36 2.55 -15.53
N VAL A 247 -26.97 1.41 -16.09
CA VAL A 247 -27.12 0.08 -15.50
C VAL A 247 -25.76 -0.61 -15.52
N PRO A 248 -25.51 -1.57 -14.61
CA PRO A 248 -24.35 -2.43 -14.74
C PRO A 248 -24.33 -3.12 -16.11
N PRO A 249 -23.13 -3.38 -16.67
CA PRO A 249 -23.03 -4.20 -17.88
C PRO A 249 -23.75 -5.53 -17.66
N PRO A 250 -24.53 -6.02 -18.64
CA PRO A 250 -25.21 -7.29 -18.49
C PRO A 250 -24.16 -8.38 -18.30
N GLY A 251 -24.36 -9.23 -17.28
CA GLY A 251 -23.51 -10.39 -17.08
C GLY A 251 -23.71 -11.36 -18.25
N ASP A 252 -22.62 -11.78 -18.87
CA ASP A 252 -22.66 -12.83 -19.89
C ASP A 252 -23.25 -14.10 -19.26
N SER A 253 -24.27 -14.67 -19.90
CA SER A 253 -24.85 -15.96 -19.50
C SER A 253 -23.95 -17.14 -19.88
N ASP A 254 -22.76 -16.87 -20.42
CA ASP A 254 -21.73 -17.85 -20.65
C ASP A 254 -21.19 -18.28 -19.29
N GLY A 255 -21.92 -19.18 -18.64
CA GLY A 255 -21.48 -19.81 -17.41
C GLY A 255 -20.05 -20.27 -17.61
N ASP A 256 -19.16 -19.84 -16.71
CA ASP A 256 -17.75 -20.11 -16.76
C ASP A 256 -17.52 -21.61 -17.01
N ASN A 257 -17.34 -21.99 -18.28
CA ASN A 257 -16.81 -23.30 -18.63
C ASN A 257 -15.28 -23.24 -18.48
N PHE A 258 -14.83 -22.65 -17.37
CA PHE A 258 -13.47 -22.78 -16.92
C PHE A 258 -13.42 -24.15 -16.26
N PRO A 259 -12.86 -25.19 -16.91
CA PRO A 259 -12.76 -26.49 -16.27
C PRO A 259 -11.98 -26.29 -14.97
N TYR A 260 -12.59 -26.66 -13.85
CA TYR A 260 -12.06 -26.54 -12.49
C TYR A 260 -10.76 -27.34 -12.22
N THR A 261 -9.99 -27.68 -13.25
CA THR A 261 -8.69 -28.34 -13.09
C THR A 261 -7.65 -27.28 -12.75
N LEU A 262 -7.55 -26.98 -11.44
CA LEU A 262 -6.41 -26.24 -10.90
C LEU A 262 -5.12 -26.99 -11.29
N CYS A 263 -4.14 -26.26 -11.82
CA CYS A 263 -2.79 -26.75 -12.15
C CYS A 263 -2.69 -27.74 -13.33
N GLU A 264 -3.52 -27.60 -14.37
CA GLU A 264 -3.39 -28.36 -15.61
C GLU A 264 -2.31 -27.77 -16.54
N THR A 265 -1.45 -28.61 -17.11
CA THR A 265 -0.47 -28.21 -18.14
C THR A 265 -0.92 -28.60 -19.55
N ALA A 266 -1.99 -29.39 -19.69
CA ALA A 266 -2.57 -29.76 -20.97
C ALA A 266 -3.29 -28.61 -21.68
N CYS A 267 -2.91 -28.41 -22.95
CA CYS A 267 -3.60 -27.49 -23.85
C CYS A 267 -4.90 -28.09 -24.39
N PRO A 268 -5.94 -27.27 -24.67
CA PRO A 268 -5.94 -25.80 -24.66
C PRO A 268 -6.19 -25.16 -23.30
N VAL A 269 -6.53 -25.96 -22.28
CA VAL A 269 -6.97 -25.50 -20.96
C VAL A 269 -5.89 -24.68 -20.26
N SER A 270 -4.63 -25.09 -20.35
CA SER A 270 -3.48 -24.41 -19.73
C SER A 270 -3.11 -23.05 -20.36
N HIS A 271 -3.82 -22.59 -21.39
CA HIS A 271 -3.51 -21.32 -22.06
C HIS A 271 -3.62 -20.14 -21.07
N GLY A 272 -2.51 -19.43 -20.86
CA GLY A 272 -2.43 -18.29 -19.95
C GLY A 272 -2.24 -18.65 -18.48
N MET A 273 -2.29 -19.94 -18.11
CA MET A 273 -1.96 -20.37 -16.76
C MET A 273 -0.45 -20.29 -16.49
N ILE A 274 -0.09 -20.18 -15.21
CA ILE A 274 1.30 -20.19 -14.74
C ILE A 274 1.61 -21.55 -14.14
N TYR A 275 2.72 -22.14 -14.58
CA TYR A 275 3.29 -23.35 -14.01
C TYR A 275 4.56 -23.00 -13.24
N GLU A 276 4.74 -23.56 -12.04
CA GLU A 276 5.99 -23.45 -11.27
C GLU A 276 6.78 -24.74 -11.44
N SER A 277 8.01 -24.64 -11.97
CA SER A 277 8.89 -25.79 -12.14
C SER A 277 9.41 -26.33 -10.81
N ASP A 278 9.98 -27.53 -10.83
CA ASP A 278 10.70 -28.12 -9.68
C ASP A 278 11.79 -27.21 -9.09
N THR A 279 12.36 -26.32 -9.90
CA THR A 279 13.44 -25.39 -9.50
C THR A 279 12.91 -24.05 -8.99
N GLY A 280 11.59 -23.89 -8.95
CA GLY A 280 10.90 -22.66 -8.55
C GLY A 280 10.83 -21.59 -9.63
N GLU A 281 11.23 -21.87 -10.88
CA GLU A 281 11.04 -20.94 -11.99
C GLU A 281 9.59 -21.02 -12.48
N SER A 282 8.91 -19.88 -12.58
CA SER A 282 7.52 -19.82 -13.01
C SER A 282 7.43 -19.51 -14.50
N PHE A 283 6.60 -20.25 -15.22
CA PHE A 283 6.41 -20.16 -16.66
C PHE A 283 4.96 -19.85 -17.01
N ARG A 284 4.74 -18.82 -17.82
CA ARG A 284 3.42 -18.54 -18.42
C ARG A 284 3.25 -19.41 -19.66
N MET A 285 2.23 -20.25 -19.67
CA MET A 285 1.94 -21.19 -20.77
C MET A 285 1.11 -20.53 -21.88
N SER A 286 1.42 -20.88 -23.13
CA SER A 286 0.76 -20.42 -24.35
C SER A 286 0.51 -21.60 -25.28
N CYS A 287 -0.77 -21.99 -25.37
CA CYS A 287 -1.20 -23.08 -26.25
C CYS A 287 -1.30 -22.66 -27.72
N GLY A 288 -0.95 -23.57 -28.64
CA GLY A 288 -1.13 -23.39 -30.08
C GLY A 288 -0.13 -22.42 -30.70
N SER A 289 0.99 -22.18 -30.04
CA SER A 289 2.04 -21.25 -30.46
C SER A 289 3.43 -21.80 -30.20
N ARG A 290 4.41 -21.22 -30.90
CA ARG A 290 5.82 -21.37 -30.59
C ARG A 290 6.52 -20.01 -30.56
N ASN A 291 7.47 -19.87 -29.65
CA ASN A 291 8.45 -18.81 -29.60
C ASN A 291 9.35 -18.85 -30.85
N ASP A 292 9.67 -17.69 -31.38
CA ASP A 292 10.56 -17.47 -32.52
C ASP A 292 12.02 -17.25 -32.10
N HIS A 293 12.31 -17.46 -30.81
CA HIS A 293 13.61 -17.27 -30.21
C HIS A 293 14.67 -18.24 -30.76
N LYS A 294 15.92 -17.78 -30.76
CA LYS A 294 17.07 -18.62 -31.07
C LYS A 294 17.19 -19.73 -30.03
N LEU A 295 17.25 -20.97 -30.51
CA LEU A 295 17.40 -22.14 -29.65
C LEU A 295 18.81 -22.21 -29.06
N ILE A 296 18.87 -22.54 -27.78
CA ILE A 296 20.11 -22.84 -27.06
C ILE A 296 20.30 -24.35 -26.87
N GLY A 297 19.23 -25.15 -27.04
CA GLY A 297 19.27 -26.60 -26.94
C GLY A 297 17.96 -27.28 -27.32
N GLU A 298 18.02 -28.61 -27.43
CA GLU A 298 16.92 -29.53 -27.68
C GLU A 298 17.05 -30.70 -26.71
N GLN A 299 15.95 -31.11 -26.09
CA GLN A 299 15.85 -32.29 -25.21
C GLN A 299 14.56 -33.06 -25.50
N PRO A 300 14.52 -34.38 -25.29
CA PRO A 300 13.25 -35.11 -25.24
C PRO A 300 12.46 -34.72 -23.99
N ALA A 301 11.13 -34.69 -24.10
CA ALA A 301 10.20 -34.54 -22.97
C ALA A 301 8.87 -35.25 -23.26
N GLU A 302 8.38 -36.06 -22.33
CA GLU A 302 7.13 -36.80 -22.48
C GLU A 302 5.90 -35.90 -22.30
N THR A 303 6.03 -34.87 -21.46
CA THR A 303 4.97 -33.89 -21.15
C THR A 303 5.45 -32.44 -21.31
N PHE A 304 4.52 -31.50 -21.25
CA PHE A 304 4.81 -30.08 -21.40
C PHE A 304 5.42 -29.48 -20.12
N ASP A 305 4.93 -29.90 -18.95
CA ASP A 305 5.53 -29.69 -17.63
C ASP A 305 6.97 -30.15 -17.57
N GLU A 306 7.27 -31.38 -17.99
CA GLU A 306 8.65 -31.88 -18.03
C GLU A 306 9.57 -31.00 -18.89
N CYS A 307 9.07 -30.48 -20.02
CA CYS A 307 9.81 -29.54 -20.85
C CYS A 307 10.15 -28.24 -20.10
N MET A 308 9.22 -27.71 -19.30
CA MET A 308 9.45 -26.54 -18.45
C MET A 308 10.41 -26.85 -17.28
N ASP A 309 10.32 -28.04 -16.68
CA ASP A 309 11.25 -28.49 -15.63
C ASP A 309 12.68 -28.66 -16.15
N ILE A 310 12.84 -29.18 -17.37
CA ILE A 310 14.14 -29.24 -18.04
C ILE A 310 14.70 -27.84 -18.22
N CYS A 311 13.88 -26.88 -18.66
CA CYS A 311 14.30 -25.49 -18.81
C CYS A 311 14.72 -24.88 -17.46
N GLY A 312 13.93 -25.08 -16.40
CA GLY A 312 14.25 -24.59 -15.06
C GLY A 312 15.55 -25.14 -14.47
N LYS A 313 16.06 -26.27 -14.98
CA LYS A 313 17.36 -26.86 -14.61
C LYS A 313 18.53 -26.30 -15.42
N VAL A 314 18.27 -25.55 -16.50
CA VAL A 314 19.26 -24.99 -17.41
C VAL A 314 19.33 -23.48 -17.19
N LEU A 315 20.39 -23.02 -16.51
CA LEU A 315 20.57 -21.60 -16.15
C LEU A 315 20.28 -20.56 -17.26
N PRO A 316 20.71 -20.74 -18.54
CA PRO A 316 20.40 -19.79 -19.60
C PRO A 316 19.01 -19.96 -20.24
N CYS A 317 18.19 -20.93 -19.80
CA CYS A 317 16.88 -21.19 -20.38
C CYS A 317 15.80 -20.38 -19.68
N HIS A 318 15.04 -19.61 -20.45
CA HIS A 318 13.91 -18.81 -19.94
C HIS A 318 12.67 -18.95 -20.82
N SER A 319 12.69 -19.84 -21.81
CA SER A 319 11.58 -20.02 -22.73
C SER A 319 11.68 -21.36 -23.45
N VAL A 320 10.54 -22.05 -23.60
CA VAL A 320 10.45 -23.37 -24.22
C VAL A 320 9.44 -23.41 -25.36
N ASN A 321 9.71 -24.27 -26.33
CA ASN A 321 8.73 -24.75 -27.31
C ASN A 321 8.65 -26.27 -27.21
N TYR A 322 7.47 -26.78 -26.88
CA TYR A 322 7.19 -28.20 -26.80
C TYR A 322 6.34 -28.63 -28.00
N ASN A 323 6.75 -29.73 -28.65
CA ASN A 323 5.96 -30.35 -29.70
C ASN A 323 5.36 -31.66 -29.19
N GLN A 324 4.05 -31.65 -28.92
CA GLN A 324 3.33 -32.78 -28.36
C GLN A 324 3.41 -34.05 -29.22
N ARG A 325 3.51 -33.92 -30.54
CA ARG A 325 3.57 -35.07 -31.46
C ARG A 325 4.93 -35.73 -31.45
N THR A 326 6.01 -34.94 -31.46
CA THR A 326 7.38 -35.47 -31.55
C THR A 326 8.04 -35.63 -30.20
N LYS A 327 7.40 -35.20 -29.09
CA LYS A 327 7.95 -35.25 -27.73
C LYS A 327 9.29 -34.53 -27.62
N LYS A 328 9.46 -33.45 -28.40
CA LYS A 328 10.66 -32.63 -28.43
C LYS A 328 10.43 -31.32 -27.69
N CYS A 329 11.34 -31.01 -26.77
CA CYS A 329 11.42 -29.77 -26.04
C CYS A 329 12.58 -28.94 -26.58
N TYR A 330 12.28 -27.74 -27.08
CA TYR A 330 13.27 -26.80 -27.59
C TYR A 330 13.45 -25.67 -26.59
N LEU A 331 14.69 -25.44 -26.17
CA LEU A 331 15.05 -24.49 -25.12
C LEU A 331 15.58 -23.21 -25.74
N SER A 332 15.22 -22.06 -25.17
CA SER A 332 15.68 -20.74 -25.58
C SER A 332 15.86 -19.81 -24.38
N SER A 333 16.63 -18.75 -24.57
CA SER A 333 17.04 -17.81 -23.51
C SER A 333 16.20 -16.53 -23.39
N PRO A 334 15.60 -15.95 -24.44
CA PRO A 334 14.91 -14.67 -24.27
C PRO A 334 13.65 -14.78 -23.39
N HIS A 335 13.46 -13.79 -22.52
CA HIS A 335 12.18 -13.48 -21.90
C HIS A 335 11.28 -12.77 -22.92
N GLY A 336 9.97 -13.01 -22.87
CA GLY A 336 8.98 -12.48 -23.81
C GLY A 336 8.24 -13.58 -24.58
N GLU A 337 7.05 -13.25 -25.07
CA GLU A 337 6.23 -14.19 -25.84
C GLU A 337 6.54 -14.01 -27.33
N GLY A 338 7.30 -14.95 -27.92
CA GLY A 338 7.36 -15.08 -29.38
C GLY A 338 6.08 -15.78 -29.84
N LYS A 339 5.18 -15.08 -30.52
CA LYS A 339 3.86 -15.65 -30.88
C LYS A 339 3.76 -16.01 -32.36
N ILE A 340 4.49 -17.04 -32.78
CA ILE A 340 4.19 -17.70 -34.05
C ILE A 340 3.04 -18.68 -33.83
N ALA A 341 1.93 -18.50 -34.55
CA ALA A 341 0.82 -19.44 -34.55
C ALA A 341 1.27 -20.82 -35.06
N ALA A 342 1.17 -21.84 -34.21
CA ALA A 342 1.62 -23.19 -34.49
C ALA A 342 0.82 -24.19 -33.64
N SER A 343 -0.31 -24.67 -34.17
CA SER A 343 -1.27 -25.52 -33.45
C SER A 343 -0.69 -26.84 -32.90
N GLY A 344 0.42 -27.32 -33.46
CA GLY A 344 1.14 -28.51 -32.98
C GLY A 344 2.15 -28.24 -31.86
N PHE A 345 2.29 -26.99 -31.42
CA PHE A 345 3.23 -26.58 -30.39
C PHE A 345 2.51 -25.97 -29.19
N GLN A 346 3.16 -26.12 -28.05
CA GLN A 346 2.88 -25.40 -26.82
C GLN A 346 4.15 -24.65 -26.44
N SER A 347 4.04 -23.39 -26.05
CA SER A 347 5.19 -22.60 -25.67
C SER A 347 5.01 -22.04 -24.27
N ALA A 348 6.11 -21.89 -23.54
CA ALA A 348 6.08 -21.22 -22.25
C ALA A 348 7.27 -20.27 -22.12
N THR A 349 7.07 -19.20 -21.36
CA THR A 349 8.09 -18.18 -21.12
C THR A 349 8.17 -17.91 -19.62
N SER A 350 9.38 -17.85 -19.10
CA SER A 350 9.67 -17.56 -17.71
C SER A 350 9.18 -16.17 -17.33
N VAL A 351 8.43 -16.09 -16.23
CA VAL A 351 7.97 -14.87 -15.56
C VAL A 351 8.78 -14.60 -14.28
N GLY A 352 9.90 -15.30 -14.10
CA GLY A 352 10.75 -15.22 -12.91
C GLY A 352 10.47 -16.34 -11.90
N CYS A 353 11.22 -16.37 -10.80
CA CYS A 353 11.05 -17.42 -9.80
C CYS A 353 9.92 -17.12 -8.81
N ALA A 354 9.18 -18.16 -8.42
CA ALA A 354 8.13 -18.09 -7.43
C ALA A 354 8.69 -17.56 -6.09
N GLY A 355 8.14 -16.45 -5.61
CA GLY A 355 8.58 -15.85 -4.35
C GLY A 355 9.86 -15.02 -4.43
N ALA A 356 10.45 -14.79 -5.62
CA ALA A 356 11.67 -13.98 -5.79
C ALA A 356 11.55 -12.54 -5.24
N CYS A 357 10.34 -11.97 -5.21
CA CYS A 357 10.10 -10.63 -4.65
C CYS A 357 9.95 -10.61 -3.11
N LYS A 358 10.02 -11.77 -2.43
CA LYS A 358 9.95 -11.83 -0.96
C LYS A 358 11.34 -11.50 -0.39
N LYS A 359 11.43 -10.37 0.34
CA LYS A 359 12.68 -9.76 0.86
C LYS A 359 13.64 -10.69 1.64
N ASN A 360 13.21 -11.88 2.09
CA ASN A 360 14.00 -12.76 2.98
C ASN A 360 14.09 -14.24 2.57
N LYS A 361 13.68 -14.64 1.36
CA LYS A 361 13.94 -16.00 0.83
C LYS A 361 14.22 -15.91 -0.66
N GLY A 362 15.49 -15.74 -1.02
CA GLY A 362 15.91 -15.76 -2.41
C GLY A 362 15.73 -17.16 -3.01
N CYS A 363 15.22 -17.21 -4.24
CA CYS A 363 15.38 -18.37 -5.11
C CYS A 363 16.86 -18.51 -5.51
N CYS A 364 17.33 -19.75 -5.67
CA CYS A 364 18.75 -20.14 -5.85
C CYS A 364 19.63 -20.02 -4.59
N GLY A 365 19.05 -20.25 -3.40
CA GLY A 365 19.82 -20.49 -2.19
C GLY A 365 20.68 -21.75 -2.34
N LYS A 366 22.00 -21.59 -2.21
CA LYS A 366 22.96 -22.69 -2.21
C LYS A 366 22.69 -23.59 -1.01
N ASP A 367 22.29 -24.83 -1.25
CA ASP A 367 22.54 -25.88 -0.26
C ASP A 367 24.05 -26.19 -0.34
N GLU A 368 24.80 -25.70 0.64
CA GLU A 368 26.22 -26.03 0.81
C GLU A 368 26.36 -27.51 1.23
N LEU A 369 27.15 -28.24 0.43
CA LEU A 369 27.72 -29.56 0.70
C LEU A 369 28.81 -29.49 1.77
#